data_AF-A0A534AVW7-F1
#
_entry.id   AF-A0A534AVW7-F1
#
_cell.length_a   1.000
_cell.length_b   1.000
_cell.length_c   1.000
_cell.angle_alpha   90.00
_cell.angle_beta   90.00
_cell.angle_gamma   90.00
#
_symmetry.space_group_name_H-M   'P 1'
#
loop_
_entity.id
_entity.type
_entity.pdbx_description
1 polymer ?
#
loop_
_entity_poly.entity_id
_entity_poly.type
_entity_poly.pdbx_seq_one_letter_code
_entity_poly.pdbx_strand_id
1 'polypeptide(L)' 'MFTRDSKPPRIDTLIGKAARVHGDIEFQGGLHLDGHISGGVRAVEAPDATLSVSATGSIEGPVDVANVVLEGTVKG' A
#
# COMPACT_ATOMS: atom_id res chain seq x y z
N MET A 1 -31.56 12.21 -3.23
CA MET A 1 -30.54 12.33 -4.30
C MET A 1 -29.21 11.95 -3.66
N PHE A 2 -28.74 10.72 -3.88
CA PHE A 2 -27.49 10.24 -3.30
C PHE A 2 -26.36 10.65 -4.22
N THR A 3 -25.67 11.75 -3.91
CA THR A 3 -24.37 12.05 -4.50
C THR A 3 -23.38 11.04 -3.93
N ARG A 4 -23.10 9.99 -4.70
CA ARG A 4 -21.92 9.16 -4.48
C ARG A 4 -20.72 10.03 -4.83
N ASP A 5 -20.15 10.69 -3.83
CA ASP A 5 -18.78 11.18 -3.91
C ASP A 5 -17.87 9.95 -4.03
N SER A 6 -17.74 9.43 -5.25
CA SER A 6 -16.63 8.56 -5.63
C SER A 6 -15.37 9.41 -5.58
N LYS A 7 -14.86 9.58 -4.36
CA LYS A 7 -13.54 10.15 -4.12
C LYS A 7 -12.58 9.21 -4.85
N PRO A 8 -11.80 9.68 -5.85
CA PRO A 8 -10.81 8.84 -6.51
C PRO A 8 -9.92 8.22 -5.44
N PRO A 9 -9.42 6.97 -5.64
CA PRO A 9 -8.47 6.37 -4.70
C PRO A 9 -7.32 7.37 -4.55
N ARG A 10 -7.28 8.06 -3.40
CA ARG A 10 -6.22 9.02 -3.13
C ARG A 10 -5.01 8.18 -2.84
N ILE A 11 -4.09 8.16 -3.80
CA ILE A 11 -2.73 7.71 -3.53
C ILE A 11 -2.12 8.84 -2.71
N ASP A 12 -2.19 8.70 -1.39
CA ASP A 12 -1.59 9.65 -0.45
C ASP A 12 -0.08 9.40 -0.34
N THR A 13 0.35 8.14 -0.48
CA THR A 13 1.75 7.73 -0.38
C THR A 13 2.17 6.92 -1.61
N LEU A 14 3.33 7.26 -2.18
CA LEU A 14 3.93 6.51 -3.30
C LEU A 14 5.40 6.20 -3.00
N ILE A 15 5.76 4.92 -3.10
CA ILE A 15 7.13 4.43 -2.96
C ILE A 15 7.60 4.01 -4.35
N GLY A 16 8.51 4.79 -4.93
CA GLY A 16 8.99 4.55 -6.30
C GLY A 16 9.88 3.31 -6.41
N LYS A 17 10.00 2.78 -7.63
CA LYS A 17 10.76 1.55 -7.98
C LYS A 17 12.22 1.50 -7.50
N ALA A 18 12.87 2.65 -7.36
CA ALA A 18 14.26 2.73 -6.90
C ALA A 18 14.39 2.80 -5.37
N ALA A 19 13.27 3.00 -4.66
CA ALA A 19 13.24 3.07 -3.22
C ALA A 19 13.31 1.67 -2.61
N ARG A 20 14.12 1.56 -1.55
CA ARG A 20 14.20 0.39 -0.70
C ARG A 20 13.92 0.82 0.73
N VAL A 21 12.87 0.27 1.32
CA VAL A 21 12.50 0.54 2.71
C VAL A 21 12.87 -0.66 3.55
N HIS A 22 13.56 -0.40 4.66
CA HIS A 22 13.93 -1.42 5.65
C HIS A 22 13.35 -1.01 7.00
N GLY A 23 12.45 -1.82 7.55
CA GLY A 23 11.70 -1.53 8.77
C GLY A 23 10.18 -1.45 8.54
N ASP A 24 9.45 -1.05 9.58
CA ASP A 24 7.99 -1.04 9.56
C ASP A 24 7.44 0.26 8.95
N ILE A 25 6.40 0.13 8.13
CA ILE A 25 5.69 1.23 7.47
C ILE A 25 4.26 1.27 7.98
N GLU A 26 3.88 2.42 8.51
CA GLU A 26 2.50 2.75 8.83
C GLU A 26 1.98 3.80 7.86
N PHE A 27 0.87 3.52 7.18
CA PHE A 27 0.27 4.44 6.22
C PHE A 27 -1.24 4.58 6.45
N GLN A 28 -1.81 5.66 5.95
CA GLN A 28 -3.25 5.93 5.98
C GLN A 28 -3.73 6.25 4.56
N GLY A 29 -4.97 5.88 4.23
CA GLY A 29 -5.52 6.08 2.89
C GLY A 29 -4.92 5.13 1.84
N GLY A 30 -4.43 5.66 0.72
CA GLY A 30 -3.86 4.85 -0.36
C GLY A 30 -2.32 4.84 -0.37
N LEU A 31 -1.72 3.65 -0.43
CA LEU A 31 -0.28 3.44 -0.60
C LEU A 31 -0.01 2.71 -1.92
N HIS A 32 0.80 3.31 -2.78
CA HIS A 32 1.30 2.69 -4.00
C HIS A 32 2.78 2.31 -3.85
N LEU A 33 3.10 1.04 -4.06
CA LEU A 33 4.44 0.48 -3.95
C LEU A 33 4.92 -0.01 -5.32
N ASP A 34 5.94 0.65 -5.83
CA ASP A 34 6.70 0.21 -7.00
C ASP A 34 8.06 -0.40 -6.66
N GLY A 35 8.56 -0.16 -5.46
CA GLY A 35 9.90 -0.54 -4.99
C GLY A 35 9.93 -1.77 -4.09
N HIS A 36 10.97 -1.87 -3.27
CA HIS A 36 11.13 -3.00 -2.34
C HIS A 36 10.93 -2.55 -0.89
N ILE A 37 10.08 -3.27 -0.16
CA ILE A 37 9.91 -3.13 1.28
C ILE A 37 10.43 -4.40 1.94
N SER A 38 11.25 -4.26 2.97
CA SER A 38 11.70 -5.32 3.84
C SER A 38 11.36 -4.94 5.28
N GLY A 39 10.23 -5.44 5.79
CA GLY A 39 9.65 -5.09 7.08
C GLY A 39 8.12 -5.12 7.05
N GLY A 40 7.49 -4.77 8.18
CA GLY A 40 6.03 -4.81 8.30
C GLY A 40 5.34 -3.65 7.60
N VAL A 41 4.19 -3.89 6.97
CA VAL A 41 3.36 -2.84 6.38
C VAL A 41 1.99 -2.87 7.05
N ARG A 42 1.59 -1.75 7.65
CA ARG A 42 0.32 -1.63 8.37
C ARG A 42 -0.47 -0.41 7.91
N ALA A 43 -1.75 -0.60 7.65
CA ALA A 43 -2.69 0.49 7.43
C ALA A 43 -3.27 0.96 8.78
N VAL A 44 -3.11 2.24 9.10
CA VAL A 44 -3.65 2.86 10.31
C VAL A 44 -5.00 3.51 9.97
N GLU A 45 -6.00 3.36 10.85
CA GLU A 45 -7.37 3.91 10.69
C GLU A 45 -8.02 3.59 9.33
N ALA A 46 -8.21 2.29 9.06
CA ALA A 46 -8.27 1.73 7.70
C ALA A 46 -9.62 1.09 7.29
N PRO A 47 -10.80 1.72 7.39
CA PRO A 47 -11.99 1.16 6.74
C PRO A 47 -11.83 1.14 5.21
N ASP A 48 -11.13 2.13 4.64
CA ASP A 48 -10.97 2.29 3.18
C ASP A 48 -9.50 2.31 2.71
N ALA A 49 -8.56 1.92 3.57
CA ALA A 49 -7.15 1.94 3.19
C ALA A 49 -6.86 0.88 2.11
N THR A 50 -6.11 1.28 1.10
CA THR A 50 -5.78 0.43 -0.04
C THR A 50 -4.28 0.42 -0.27
N LEU A 51 -3.69 -0.78 -0.21
CA LEU A 51 -2.31 -1.03 -0.59
C LEU A 51 -2.26 -1.53 -2.02
N SER A 52 -1.61 -0.81 -2.92
CA SER A 52 -1.34 -1.24 -4.28
C SER A 52 0.14 -1.57 -4.43
N VAL A 53 0.45 -2.82 -4.78
CA VAL A 53 1.80 -3.29 -5.10
C VAL A 53 1.86 -3.48 -6.61
N SER A 54 2.69 -2.70 -7.29
CA SER A 54 2.85 -2.81 -8.74
C SER A 54 3.67 -4.04 -9.13
N ALA A 55 3.74 -4.34 -10.43
CA ALA A 55 4.46 -5.51 -10.95
C ALA A 55 5.95 -5.56 -10.57
N THR A 56 6.60 -4.41 -10.35
CA THR A 56 8.00 -4.36 -9.88
C THR A 56 8.12 -4.28 -8.36
N GLY A 57 7.00 -4.07 -7.66
CA GLY A 57 6.95 -3.97 -6.22
C GLY A 57 7.17 -5.32 -5.55
N SER A 58 8.00 -5.33 -4.50
CA SER A 58 8.08 -6.49 -3.61
C SER A 58 7.99 -6.10 -2.15
N ILE A 59 7.23 -6.87 -1.37
CA ILE A 59 7.17 -6.73 0.08
C ILE A 59 7.72 -8.01 0.70
N GLU A 60 8.65 -7.88 1.62
CA GLU A 60 9.18 -8.97 2.44
C GLU A 60 8.92 -8.66 3.91
N GLY A 61 7.83 -9.20 4.46
CA GLY A 61 7.38 -8.97 5.82
C GLY A 61 5.85 -8.99 5.97
N PRO A 62 5.35 -8.89 7.20
CA PRO A 62 3.92 -8.99 7.50
C PRO A 62 3.15 -7.79 6.94
N VAL A 63 2.01 -8.05 6.30
CA VAL A 63 1.14 -7.01 5.71
C VAL A 63 -0.24 -7.04 6.38
N ASP A 64 -0.62 -5.92 6.99
CA ASP A 64 -1.87 -5.74 7.75
C ASP A 64 -2.65 -4.56 7.14
N VAL A 65 -3.53 -4.87 6.18
CA VAL A 65 -4.30 -3.86 5.41
C VAL A 65 -5.70 -4.38 5.11
N ALA A 66 -6.68 -3.49 5.00
CA ALA A 66 -8.07 -3.85 4.70
C ALA A 66 -8.27 -4.26 3.23
N ASN A 67 -7.68 -3.50 2.29
CA ASN A 67 -7.72 -3.80 0.87
C ASN A 67 -6.31 -3.84 0.31
N VAL A 68 -6.01 -4.89 -0.47
CA VAL A 68 -4.73 -5.03 -1.17
C VAL A 68 -4.96 -5.32 -2.65
N VAL A 69 -4.25 -4.59 -3.50
CA VAL A 69 -4.16 -4.80 -4.95
C VAL A 69 -2.74 -5.23 -5.23
N LEU A 70 -2.57 -6.49 -5.62
CA LEU A 70 -1.27 -7.13 -5.74
C LEU A 70 -1.02 -7.50 -7.21
N GLU A 71 -0.17 -6.71 -7.87
CA GLU A 71 0.37 -7.01 -9.21
C GLU A 71 1.82 -7.53 -9.13
N GLY A 72 2.51 -7.27 -8.01
CA GLY A 72 3.87 -7.70 -7.73
C GLY A 72 3.99 -8.94 -6.84
N THR A 73 5.02 -8.99 -6.00
CA THR A 73 5.30 -10.15 -5.13
C THR A 73 5.29 -9.75 -3.65
N VAL A 74 4.49 -10.44 -2.83
CA VAL A 74 4.52 -10.29 -1.38
C VAL A 74 4.99 -11.59 -0.74
N LYS A 75 5.97 -11.48 0.16
CA LYS A 75 6.53 -12.54 0.99
C LYS A 75 6.33 -12.13 2.44
N GLY A 76 5.21 -12.49 3.05
CA GLY A 76 4.83 -12.07 4.41
C GLY A 76 4.18 -13.19 5.19
#